data_AF-A0A9X8CJ26-F1
#
_entry.id   AF-A0A9X8CJ26-F1
#
_cell.length_a   1.000
_cell.length_b   1.000
_cell.length_c   1.000
_cell.angle_alpha   90.00
_cell.angle_beta   90.00
_cell.angle_gamma   90.00
#
_symmetry.space_group_name_H-M   'P 1'
#
loop_
_entity.id
_entity.type
_entity.pdbx_description
1 polymer ?
#
loop_
_entity_poly.entity_id
_entity_poly.type
_entity_poly.pdbx_seq_one_letter_code
_entity_poly.pdbx_strand_id
1 'polypeptide(L)'
;MLQGMTRDVGFIPKIDIMSNNHEVLVNNIMKNNTLALLPIQLKDFYDNYPLTWVPIKDKIKPFDIVVIHKKNTPLSPAAALCLEFLTSQKIIND
;
A
#
# COMPACT_ATOMS: atom_id res chain seq x y z
N MET A 1 1.93 3.25 16.16
CA MET A 1 2.38 4.32 15.23
C MET A 1 1.24 5.09 14.53
N LEU A 2 -0.01 5.02 14.99
CA LEU A 2 -1.06 6.02 14.66
C LEU A 2 -1.96 6.19 15.89
N GLN A 3 -2.38 5.07 16.48
CA GLN A 3 -3.03 5.00 17.81
C GLN A 3 -2.25 5.69 18.94
N GLY A 4 -0.90 5.68 18.87
CA GLY A 4 -0.04 6.38 19.83
C GLY A 4 -0.13 7.89 19.65
N MET A 5 0.07 8.36 18.41
CA MET A 5 0.01 9.78 18.06
C MET A 5 -1.37 10.40 18.33
N THR A 6 -2.47 9.65 18.11
CA THR A 6 -3.81 10.14 18.43
C THR A 6 -4.03 10.28 19.93
N ARG A 7 -3.51 9.34 20.73
CA ARG A 7 -3.62 9.37 22.18
C ARG A 7 -2.87 10.56 22.77
N ASP A 8 -1.74 10.92 22.19
CA ASP A 8 -0.93 12.07 22.61
C ASP A 8 -1.66 13.42 22.42
N VAL A 9 -2.67 13.47 21.53
CA VAL A 9 -3.54 14.63 21.32
C VAL A 9 -4.93 14.47 21.96
N GLY A 10 -5.09 13.48 22.85
CA GLY A 10 -6.35 13.23 23.57
C GLY A 10 -7.46 12.59 22.72
N PHE A 11 -7.15 12.12 21.51
CA PHE A 11 -8.09 11.46 20.62
C PHE A 11 -7.91 9.93 20.66
N ILE A 12 -8.99 9.20 20.93
CA ILE A 12 -9.00 7.75 20.91
C ILE A 12 -9.90 7.30 19.75
N PRO A 13 -9.33 6.88 18.60
CA PRO A 13 -10.13 6.43 17.48
C PRO A 13 -10.84 5.13 17.84
N LYS A 14 -12.14 5.07 17.54
CA LYS A 14 -12.87 3.80 17.54
C LYS A 14 -12.52 3.05 16.26
N ILE A 15 -11.74 1.98 16.39
CA ILE A 15 -11.30 1.16 15.26
C ILE A 15 -12.25 -0.03 15.16
N ASP A 16 -13.14 0.00 14.17
CA ASP A 16 -14.12 -1.09 13.96
C ASP A 16 -13.50 -2.29 13.23
N ILE A 17 -12.50 -2.06 12.36
CA ILE A 17 -11.84 -3.14 11.61
C ILE A 17 -10.36 -2.79 11.33
N MET A 18 -9.51 -3.81 11.33
CA MET A 18 -8.15 -3.75 10.80
C MET A 18 -7.96 -4.88 9.79
N SER A 19 -7.48 -4.55 8.58
CA SER A 19 -7.21 -5.52 7.53
C SER A 19 -6.02 -5.07 6.69
N ASN A 20 -5.26 -6.03 6.17
CA ASN A 20 -4.22 -5.82 5.16
C ASN A 20 -4.75 -5.92 3.72
N ASN A 21 -6.03 -6.23 3.53
CA ASN A 21 -6.68 -6.28 2.23
C ASN A 21 -7.51 -5.02 2.01
N HIS A 22 -7.14 -4.24 0.98
CA HIS A 22 -7.81 -2.98 0.66
C HIS A 22 -9.28 -3.16 0.21
N GLU A 23 -9.62 -4.27 -0.44
CA GLU A 23 -11.00 -4.57 -0.85
C GLU A 23 -11.92 -4.77 0.34
N VAL A 24 -11.44 -5.42 1.40
CA VAL A 24 -12.20 -5.63 2.64
C VAL A 24 -12.51 -4.29 3.30
N LEU A 25 -11.54 -3.36 3.31
CA LEU A 25 -11.69 -2.02 3.88
C LEU A 25 -12.68 -1.17 3.06
N VAL A 26 -12.55 -1.16 1.73
CA VAL A 26 -13.46 -0.43 0.84
C VAL A 26 -14.88 -0.96 0.95
N ASN A 27 -15.07 -2.29 0.95
CA ASN A 27 -16.39 -2.89 1.13
C ASN A 27 -17.02 -2.54 2.49
N ASN A 28 -16.21 -2.37 3.55
CA ASN A 28 -16.70 -1.92 4.85
C ASN A 28 -17.20 -0.47 4.78
N ILE A 29 -16.43 0.44 4.17
CA ILE A 29 -16.84 1.84 3.97
C ILE A 29 -18.19 1.90 3.25
N MET A 30 -18.32 1.17 2.15
CA MET A 30 -19.53 1.14 1.32
C MET A 30 -20.77 0.62 2.05
N LYS A 31 -20.61 -0.28 3.02
CA LYS A 31 -21.72 -0.88 3.77
C LYS A 31 -22.09 -0.13 5.04
N ASN A 32 -21.09 0.38 5.76
CA ASN A 32 -21.25 0.79 7.16
C ASN A 32 -21.06 2.28 7.39
N ASN A 33 -20.89 3.09 6.33
CA ASN A 33 -20.62 4.53 6.42
C ASN A 33 -19.45 4.86 7.36
N THR A 34 -18.39 4.06 7.25
CA THR A 34 -17.14 4.20 8.01
C THR A 34 -16.08 4.93 7.19
N LEU A 35 -14.96 5.27 7.81
CA LEU A 35 -13.78 5.80 7.12
C LEU A 35 -12.61 4.82 7.27
N ALA A 36 -11.73 4.79 6.27
CA ALA A 36 -10.51 3.98 6.30
C ALA A 36 -9.31 4.81 5.85
N LEU A 37 -8.12 4.42 6.32
CA LEU A 37 -6.85 4.94 5.86
C LEU A 37 -6.31 4.02 4.76
N LEU A 38 -6.11 4.56 3.56
CA LEU A 38 -5.66 3.82 2.39
C LEU A 38 -4.50 4.56 1.69
N PRO A 39 -3.57 3.83 1.05
CA PRO A 39 -2.60 4.44 0.14
C PRO A 39 -3.29 5.21 -0.98
N ILE A 40 -2.83 6.43 -1.27
CA ILE A 40 -3.43 7.30 -2.29
C ILE A 40 -3.33 6.70 -3.71
N GLN A 41 -2.35 5.81 -3.93
CA GLN A 41 -2.15 5.09 -5.20
C GLN A 41 -3.33 4.18 -5.56
N LEU A 42 -4.12 3.76 -4.57
CA LEU A 42 -5.31 2.94 -4.81
C LEU A 42 -6.50 3.76 -5.31
N LYS A 43 -6.41 5.09 -5.33
CA LYS A 43 -7.50 5.96 -5.78
C LYS A 43 -7.97 5.57 -7.18
N ASP A 44 -7.04 5.50 -8.13
CA ASP A 44 -7.33 5.20 -9.54
C ASP A 44 -7.97 3.82 -9.72
N PHE A 45 -7.62 2.85 -8.86
CA PHE A 45 -8.23 1.52 -8.87
C PHE A 45 -9.71 1.54 -8.45
N TYR A 46 -10.11 2.53 -7.66
CA TYR A 46 -11.46 2.69 -7.11
C TYR A 46 -12.22 3.90 -7.68
N ASP A 47 -11.81 4.44 -8.83
CA ASP A 47 -12.42 5.64 -9.42
C ASP A 47 -13.92 5.48 -9.75
N ASN A 48 -14.37 4.24 -9.98
CA ASN A 48 -15.79 3.93 -10.23
C ASN A 48 -16.63 3.82 -8.94
N TYR A 49 -16.01 3.92 -7.77
CA TYR A 49 -16.72 3.87 -6.49
C TYR A 49 -17.08 5.29 -6.03
N PRO A 50 -18.22 5.47 -5.36
CA PRO A 50 -18.64 6.78 -4.85
C PRO A 50 -17.88 7.14 -3.55
N LEU A 51 -16.55 7.22 -3.63
CA LEU A 51 -15.65 7.48 -2.51
C LEU A 51 -15.03 8.87 -2.63
N THR A 52 -14.91 9.55 -1.49
CA THR A 52 -14.18 10.82 -1.40
C THR A 52 -12.80 10.57 -0.82
N TRP A 53 -11.76 10.97 -1.55
CA TRP A 53 -10.36 10.80 -1.15
C TRP A 53 -9.80 12.12 -0.62
N VAL A 54 -9.49 12.18 0.68
CA VAL A 54 -8.91 13.36 1.33
C VAL A 54 -7.44 13.10 1.64
N PRO A 55 -6.49 13.82 1.01
CA PRO A 55 -5.06 13.62 1.27
C PRO A 55 -4.69 14.12 2.66
N ILE A 56 -3.90 13.32 3.39
CA ILE A 56 -3.38 13.70 4.71
C ILE A 56 -2.20 14.65 4.50
N LYS A 57 -2.19 15.78 5.23
CA LYS A 57 -1.19 16.85 5.13
C LYS A 57 0.22 16.36 5.47
N ASP A 58 0.34 15.50 6.48
CA ASP A 58 1.61 14.89 6.87
C ASP A 58 1.84 13.62 6.07
N LYS A 59 2.83 13.70 5.17
CA LYS A 59 3.30 12.54 4.39
C LYS A 59 3.93 11.54 5.35
N ILE A 60 3.17 10.51 5.74
CA ILE A 60 3.77 9.27 6.23
C ILE A 60 4.58 8.74 5.03
N LYS A 61 5.91 8.73 5.13
CA LYS A 61 6.87 8.46 4.02
C LYS A 61 6.42 7.30 3.12
N PRO A 62 6.62 7.38 1.79
CA PRO A 62 6.14 6.39 0.85
C PRO A 62 6.88 5.06 1.06
N PHE A 63 6.16 3.95 0.86
CA PHE A 63 6.76 2.62 0.85
C PHE A 63 7.64 2.47 -0.40
N ASP A 64 8.95 2.51 -0.22
CA ASP A 64 9.92 2.17 -1.27
C ASP A 64 9.99 0.64 -1.38
N ILE A 65 9.31 0.07 -2.39
CA ILE A 65 9.41 -1.36 -2.68
C ILE A 65 10.70 -1.59 -3.47
N VAL A 66 11.66 -2.28 -2.86
CA VAL A 66 12.94 -2.63 -3.47
C VAL A 66 13.09 -4.14 -3.57
N VAL A 67 13.64 -4.64 -4.68
CA VAL A 67 14.03 -6.05 -4.81
C VAL A 67 15.51 -6.17 -4.53
N ILE A 68 15.90 -7.08 -3.62
CA ILE A 68 17.28 -7.26 -3.18
C ILE A 68 17.74 -8.67 -3.55
N HIS A 69 18.90 -8.81 -4.19
CA HIS A 69 19.56 -10.09 -4.44
C HIS A 69 21.03 -10.03 -4.05
N LYS A 70 21.66 -11.20 -3.85
CA LYS A 70 23.08 -11.29 -3.46
C LYS A 70 23.97 -10.77 -4.59
N LYS A 71 24.87 -9.85 -4.24
CA LYS A 71 25.86 -9.28 -5.17
C LYS A 71 26.70 -10.41 -5.79
N ASN A 72 26.92 -10.35 -7.11
CA ASN A 72 27.72 -11.30 -7.90
C ASN A 72 27.25 -12.76 -7.86
N THR A 73 25.97 -13.00 -7.53
CA THR A 73 25.38 -14.35 -7.63
C THR A 73 24.48 -14.38 -8.86
N PRO A 74 24.69 -15.33 -9.79
CA PRO A 74 23.81 -15.47 -10.95
C PRO A 74 22.40 -15.80 -10.45
N LEU A 75 21.41 -15.08 -10.98
CA LEU A 75 20.02 -15.38 -10.73
C LEU A 75 19.65 -16.66 -11.48
N SER A 76 18.79 -17.48 -10.90
CA SER A 76 18.19 -18.57 -11.68
C SER A 76 17.36 -17.96 -12.82
N PRO A 77 17.19 -18.67 -13.95
CA PRO A 77 16.39 -18.16 -15.07
C PRO A 77 14.98 -17.71 -14.65
N ALA A 78 14.34 -18.46 -13.75
CA ALA A 78 13.02 -18.11 -13.21
C ALA A 78 13.04 -16.82 -12.36
N ALA A 79 14.10 -16.62 -11.56
CA ALA A 79 14.25 -15.40 -10.77
C ALA A 79 14.55 -14.18 -11.64
N ALA A 80 15.35 -14.34 -12.70
CA ALA A 80 15.61 -13.29 -13.69
C ALA A 80 14.33 -12.89 -14.43
N LEU A 81 13.55 -13.85 -14.91
CA LEU A 81 12.26 -13.59 -15.57
C LEU A 81 11.26 -12.89 -14.63
N CYS A 82 11.21 -13.32 -13.37
CA CYS A 82 10.38 -12.67 -12.35
C CYS A 82 10.81 -11.21 -12.12
N LEU A 83 12.12 -10.94 -12.07
CA LEU A 83 12.66 -9.60 -11.94
C LEU A 83 12.39 -8.71 -13.16
N GLU A 84 12.56 -9.24 -14.38
CA GLU A 84 12.22 -8.53 -15.62
C GLU A 84 10.74 -8.16 -15.63
N PHE A 85 9.86 -9.09 -15.24
CA PHE A 85 8.42 -8.87 -15.16
C PHE A 85 8.06 -7.79 -14.12
N LEU A 86 8.66 -7.84 -12.93
CA LEU A 86 8.36 -6.92 -11.84
C LEU A 86 8.93 -5.52 -12.03
N THR A 87 10.00 -5.36 -12.80
CA THR A 87 10.74 -4.08 -12.91
C THR A 87 10.63 -3.40 -14.27
N SER A 88 10.03 -4.05 -15.28
CA SER A 88 9.96 -3.56 -16.68
C SER A 88 11.32 -3.22 -17.30
N GLN A 89 12.43 -3.63 -16.66
CA GLN A 89 13.79 -3.48 -17.19
C GLN A 89 14.22 -4.79 -17.82
N LYS A 90 14.77 -4.72 -19.05
CA LYS A 90 15.38 -5.87 -19.72
C LYS A 90 16.72 -6.16 -19.04
N ILE A 91 16.89 -7.36 -18.50
CA ILE A 91 18.17 -7.78 -17.94
C ILE A 91 18.97 -8.37 -19.10
N ILE A 92 19.99 -7.64 -19.56
CA ILE A 92 20.92 -8.15 -20.57
C ILE A 92 21.82 -9.16 -19.87
N ASN A 93 21.67 -10.44 -20.22
CA ASN A 93 22.61 -11.48 -19.85
C ASN A 93 23.80 -11.42 -20.82
N ASP A 94 24.99 -11.14 -20.31
CA ASP A 94 26.26 -11.45 -21.00
C ASP A 94 26.58 -12.95 -20.88
#